data_AF-A0A9X5YWA2-F1
#
_entry.id   AF-A0A9X5YWA2-F1
#
_cell.length_a   1.000
_cell.length_b   1.000
_cell.length_c   1.000
_cell.angle_alpha   90.00
_cell.angle_beta   90.00
_cell.angle_gamma   90.00
#
_symmetry.space_group_name_H-M   'P 1'
#
loop_
_entity.id
_entity.type
_entity.pdbx_description
1 polymer ?
#
loop_
_entity_poly.entity_id
_entity_poly.type
_entity_poly.pdbx_seq_one_letter_code
_entity_poly.pdbx_strand_id
1 'polypeptide(L)'
;MAPAGLAWQTLPEPGALALVDTVSRRAAALARPHPADLPIAEIVAVEREVLRWLDPASRADAEGALADRLTGDPMPTLRAVCWLTASWAVVLHLRTGYAPTEVLRQLTFGGVWRGPQAPETEQVWEFLTAQVRAGALAALTDDASAAQAFHSAAATRVAGYPECLLHHGLVLMSGLWLTLAAHGVEPLDLAATLAVYTHDAFDRPTGSFRPLT
;
A
#
# COMPACT_ATOMS: atom_id res chain seq x y z
N MET A 1 16.31 -11.56 -2.25
CA MET A 1 16.43 -12.26 -0.95
C MET A 1 15.01 -12.40 -0.41
N ALA A 2 14.65 -13.49 0.29
CA ALA A 2 13.30 -13.56 0.86
C ALA A 2 13.21 -12.60 2.07
N PRO A 3 12.12 -11.82 2.23
CA PRO A 3 12.00 -10.89 3.34
C PRO A 3 11.92 -11.62 4.68
N ALA A 4 12.34 -10.98 5.78
CA ALA A 4 12.35 -11.60 7.09
C ALA A 4 10.93 -12.08 7.48
N GLY A 5 10.81 -13.38 7.80
CA GLY A 5 9.54 -14.01 8.16
C GLY A 5 8.63 -14.40 6.98
N LEU A 6 9.07 -14.19 5.73
CA LEU A 6 8.30 -14.46 4.52
C LEU A 6 9.06 -15.35 3.54
N ALA A 7 8.33 -16.09 2.71
CA ALA A 7 8.87 -16.90 1.63
C ALA A 7 8.00 -16.76 0.38
N TRP A 8 8.65 -16.72 -0.79
CA TRP A 8 7.98 -16.68 -2.09
C TRP A 8 7.91 -18.07 -2.71
N GLN A 9 6.79 -18.37 -3.36
CA GLN A 9 6.64 -19.55 -4.21
C GLN A 9 6.00 -19.16 -5.53
N THR A 10 6.44 -19.78 -6.62
CA THR A 10 5.84 -19.58 -7.94
C THR A 10 4.46 -20.20 -8.00
N LEU A 11 3.51 -19.49 -8.60
CA LEU A 11 2.19 -20.03 -8.93
C LEU A 11 2.13 -20.39 -10.43
N PRO A 12 1.18 -21.25 -10.86
CA PRO A 12 0.93 -21.48 -12.28
C PRO A 12 0.46 -20.24 -13.02
N GLU A 13 -0.12 -19.28 -12.29
CA GLU A 13 -0.58 -18.01 -12.83
C GLU A 13 0.59 -17.05 -13.08
N PRO A 14 0.79 -16.58 -14.31
CA PRO A 14 2.02 -15.86 -14.65
C PRO A 14 2.16 -14.46 -14.05
N GLY A 15 1.05 -13.87 -13.62
CA GLY A 15 0.99 -12.54 -13.01
C GLY A 15 1.09 -12.56 -11.47
N ALA A 16 1.26 -13.73 -10.85
CA ALA A 16 1.13 -13.88 -9.41
C ALA A 16 2.21 -14.77 -8.76
N LEU A 17 2.51 -14.48 -7.50
CA LEU A 17 3.32 -15.32 -6.62
C LEU A 17 2.58 -15.62 -5.34
N ALA A 18 2.85 -16.78 -4.75
CA ALA A 18 2.42 -17.05 -3.38
C ALA A 18 3.41 -16.42 -2.41
N LEU A 19 2.89 -15.57 -1.53
CA LEU A 19 3.60 -15.10 -0.35
C LEU A 19 3.17 -15.97 0.84
N VAL A 20 4.15 -16.56 1.52
CA VAL A 20 3.95 -17.50 2.63
C VAL A 20 4.63 -16.97 3.87
N ASP A 21 3.90 -16.85 4.97
CA ASP A 21 4.50 -16.56 6.26
C ASP A 21 5.18 -17.82 6.82
N THR A 22 6.46 -17.71 7.16
CA THR A 22 7.27 -18.88 7.54
C THR A 22 6.93 -19.43 8.92
N VAL A 23 6.23 -18.64 9.76
CA VAL A 23 5.86 -19.01 11.13
C VAL A 23 4.44 -19.56 11.19
N SER A 24 3.45 -18.81 10.68
CA SER A 24 2.05 -19.20 10.69
C SER A 24 1.68 -20.18 9.59
N ARG A 25 2.52 -20.30 8.55
CA ARG A 25 2.29 -21.11 7.34
C ARG A 25 1.09 -20.67 6.51
N ARG A 26 0.45 -19.53 6.82
CA ARG A 26 -0.59 -18.95 5.98
C ARG A 26 0.03 -18.42 4.68
N ALA A 27 -0.74 -18.51 3.61
CA ALA A 27 -0.32 -18.05 2.30
C ALA A 27 -1.41 -17.23 1.60
N ALA A 28 -0.98 -16.27 0.80
CA ALA A 28 -1.84 -15.53 -0.11
C ALA A 28 -1.14 -15.39 -1.46
N ALA A 29 -1.92 -15.41 -2.54
CA ALA A 29 -1.41 -15.02 -3.84
C ALA A 29 -1.39 -13.49 -3.89
N LEU A 30 -0.24 -12.96 -4.26
CA LEU A 30 -0.02 -11.56 -4.62
C LEU A 30 0.12 -11.51 -6.14
N ALA A 31 -0.79 -10.80 -6.79
CA ALA A 31 -0.80 -10.58 -8.23
C ALA A 31 -0.49 -9.11 -8.54
N ARG A 32 0.33 -8.90 -9.58
CA ARG A 32 0.55 -7.55 -10.11
C ARG A 32 -0.77 -7.00 -10.66
N PRO A 33 -1.08 -5.69 -10.49
CA PRO A 33 -2.23 -5.09 -11.15
C PRO A 33 -2.11 -5.18 -12.67
N HIS A 34 -3.24 -5.07 -13.36
CA HIS A 34 -3.23 -5.00 -14.81
C HIS A 34 -2.44 -3.75 -15.28
N PRO A 35 -1.54 -3.85 -16.27
CA PRO A 35 -0.61 -2.76 -16.62
C PRO A 35 -1.29 -1.48 -17.11
N ALA A 36 -2.48 -1.61 -17.72
CA ALA A 36 -3.27 -0.45 -18.13
C ALA A 36 -3.84 0.34 -16.95
N ASP A 37 -3.97 -0.29 -15.78
CA ASP A 37 -4.51 0.34 -14.58
C ASP A 37 -3.38 0.87 -13.69
N LEU A 38 -2.35 0.06 -13.41
CA LEU A 38 -1.21 0.44 -12.60
C LEU A 38 0.01 -0.42 -12.97
N PRO A 39 0.98 0.10 -13.74
CA PRO A 39 2.18 -0.64 -14.13
C PRO A 39 3.00 -1.08 -12.92
N ILE A 40 3.51 -2.32 -12.89
CA ILE A 40 4.34 -2.78 -11.75
C ILE A 40 5.57 -1.89 -11.53
N ALA A 41 6.14 -1.34 -12.60
CA ALA A 41 7.31 -0.47 -12.53
C ALA A 41 7.03 0.81 -11.71
N GLU A 42 5.79 1.31 -11.76
CA GLU A 42 5.33 2.43 -10.94
C GLU A 42 5.35 2.04 -9.46
N ILE A 43 4.81 0.86 -9.14
CA ILE A 43 4.76 0.35 -7.76
C ILE A 43 6.17 0.10 -7.22
N VAL A 44 7.08 -0.44 -8.03
CA VAL A 44 8.49 -0.66 -7.65
C VAL A 44 9.20 0.66 -7.36
N ALA A 45 8.98 1.69 -8.17
CA ALA A 45 9.57 3.01 -7.95
C ALA A 45 9.05 3.63 -6.65
N VAL A 46 7.75 3.57 -6.41
CA VAL A 46 7.12 4.08 -5.18
C VAL A 46 7.54 3.26 -3.95
N GLU A 47 7.63 1.93 -4.05
CA GLU A 47 8.11 1.06 -2.97
C GLU A 47 9.49 1.48 -2.48
N ARG A 48 10.41 1.74 -3.42
CA ARG A 48 11.75 2.22 -3.08
C ARG A 48 11.73 3.54 -2.30
N GLU A 49 10.94 4.50 -2.76
CA GLU A 49 10.87 5.80 -2.10
C GLU A 49 10.11 5.73 -0.76
N VAL A 50 9.09 4.87 -0.63
CA VAL A 50 8.44 4.60 0.65
C VAL A 50 9.43 4.02 1.66
N LEU A 51 10.25 3.05 1.25
CA LEU A 51 11.26 2.45 2.13
C LEU A 51 12.34 3.47 2.53
N ARG A 52 12.78 4.34 1.61
CA ARG A 52 13.66 5.47 1.94
C ARG A 52 12.98 6.47 2.88
N TRP A 53 11.69 6.73 2.70
CA TRP A 53 10.93 7.63 3.54
C TRP A 53 10.84 7.15 5.00
N LEU A 54 10.76 5.83 5.20
CA LEU A 54 10.78 5.22 6.54
C LEU A 54 12.12 5.45 7.26
N ASP A 55 13.24 5.49 6.54
CA ASP A 55 14.56 5.78 7.09
C ASP A 55 14.74 7.29 7.39
N PRO A 56 14.94 7.69 8.66
CA PRO A 56 15.16 9.09 9.02
C PRO A 56 16.28 9.78 8.24
N ALA A 57 17.33 9.06 7.83
CA ALA A 57 18.47 9.63 7.12
C ALA A 57 18.16 10.03 5.67
N SER A 58 17.17 9.39 5.03
CA SER A 58 16.80 9.65 3.64
C SER A 58 15.37 10.15 3.45
N ARG A 59 14.65 10.40 4.55
CA ARG A 59 13.24 10.81 4.55
C ARG A 59 12.95 12.06 3.73
N ALA A 60 13.72 13.12 3.94
CA ALA A 60 13.48 14.40 3.26
C ALA A 60 13.67 14.28 1.74
N ASP A 61 14.71 13.55 1.30
CA ASP A 61 14.97 13.31 -0.12
C ASP A 61 13.88 12.45 -0.76
N ALA A 62 13.41 11.42 -0.04
CA ALA A 62 12.33 10.56 -0.50
C ALA A 62 10.99 11.30 -0.59
N GLU A 63 10.71 12.20 0.35
CA GLU A 63 9.51 13.05 0.33
C GLU A 63 9.52 13.98 -0.88
N GLY A 64 10.66 14.61 -1.18
CA GLY A 64 10.84 15.40 -2.40
C GLY A 64 10.65 14.57 -3.67
N ALA A 65 11.28 13.38 -3.74
CA ALA A 65 11.15 12.49 -4.89
C ALA A 65 9.70 12.01 -5.11
N LEU A 66 8.94 11.73 -4.05
CA LEU A 66 7.53 11.37 -4.15
C LEU A 66 6.65 12.56 -4.54
N ALA A 67 6.93 13.75 -4.01
CA ALA A 67 6.21 14.97 -4.37
C ALA A 67 6.41 15.34 -5.85
N ASP A 68 7.64 15.21 -6.38
CA ASP A 68 7.93 15.45 -7.79
C ASP A 68 7.08 14.55 -8.71
N ARG A 69 6.80 13.31 -8.28
CA ARG A 69 5.95 12.36 -9.02
C ARG A 69 4.47 12.72 -9.02
N LEU A 70 4.04 13.62 -8.14
CA LEU A 70 2.69 14.17 -8.16
C LEU A 70 2.55 15.32 -9.18
N THR A 71 3.66 15.79 -9.75
CA THR A 71 3.65 16.80 -10.82
C THR A 71 3.06 16.20 -12.09
N GLY A 72 1.78 16.47 -12.35
CA GLY A 72 1.04 15.94 -13.50
C GLY A 72 -0.19 15.15 -13.05
N ASP A 73 -0.24 13.86 -13.39
CA ASP A 73 -1.26 12.96 -12.88
C ASP A 73 -0.78 12.33 -11.55
N PRO A 74 -1.39 12.67 -10.40
CA PRO A 74 -0.99 12.12 -9.11
C PRO A 74 -1.47 10.66 -8.91
N MET A 75 -2.40 10.18 -9.74
CA MET A 75 -3.10 8.93 -9.52
C MET A 75 -2.19 7.70 -9.50
N PRO A 76 -1.19 7.53 -10.40
CA PRO A 76 -0.32 6.36 -10.38
C PRO A 76 0.43 6.22 -9.06
N THR A 77 1.02 7.32 -8.56
CA THR A 77 1.74 7.36 -7.28
C THR A 77 0.80 7.05 -6.11
N LEU A 78 -0.36 7.70 -6.04
CA LEU A 78 -1.32 7.48 -4.95
C LEU A 78 -1.89 6.05 -4.93
N ARG A 79 -2.17 5.47 -6.11
CA ARG A 79 -2.61 4.08 -6.22
C ARG A 79 -1.50 3.10 -5.86
N ALA A 80 -0.25 3.38 -6.19
CA ALA A 80 0.88 2.56 -5.77
C ALA A 80 1.02 2.54 -4.24
N VAL A 81 0.92 3.69 -3.57
CA VAL A 81 0.90 3.79 -2.10
C VAL A 81 -0.26 2.97 -1.50
N CYS A 82 -1.45 3.06 -2.08
CA CYS A 82 -2.61 2.28 -1.65
C CYS A 82 -2.41 0.77 -1.85
N TRP A 83 -1.82 0.36 -2.97
CA TRP A 83 -1.49 -1.04 -3.25
C TRP A 83 -0.46 -1.59 -2.25
N LEU A 84 0.58 -0.81 -1.92
CA LEU A 84 1.56 -1.17 -0.90
C LEU A 84 0.92 -1.27 0.49
N THR A 85 0.02 -0.35 0.83
CA THR A 85 -0.74 -0.39 2.08
C THR A 85 -1.58 -1.67 2.18
N ALA A 86 -2.28 -2.04 1.10
CA ALA A 86 -3.04 -3.29 1.03
C ALA A 86 -2.13 -4.52 1.15
N SER A 87 -0.98 -4.50 0.47
CA SER A 87 0.02 -5.58 0.54
C SER A 87 0.52 -5.80 1.96
N TRP A 88 0.86 -4.72 2.67
CA TRP A 88 1.33 -4.79 4.05
C TRP A 88 0.25 -5.25 5.01
N ALA A 89 -1.02 -4.89 4.76
CA ALA A 89 -2.16 -5.44 5.49
C ALA A 89 -2.32 -6.96 5.26
N VAL A 90 -2.08 -7.45 4.03
CA VAL A 90 -2.04 -8.88 3.73
C VAL A 90 -0.88 -9.56 4.44
N VAL A 91 0.32 -8.97 4.47
CA VAL A 91 1.45 -9.51 5.24
C VAL A 91 1.09 -9.66 6.72
N LEU A 92 0.48 -8.63 7.32
CA LEU A 92 0.06 -8.67 8.70
C LEU A 92 -1.01 -9.75 8.93
N HIS A 93 -1.94 -9.92 7.98
CA HIS A 93 -2.91 -11.01 8.00
C HIS A 93 -2.24 -12.38 8.01
N LEU A 94 -1.23 -12.61 7.16
CA LEU A 94 -0.54 -13.89 7.12
C LEU A 94 0.06 -14.21 8.50
N ARG A 95 0.69 -13.23 9.15
CA ARG A 95 1.29 -13.41 10.48
C ARG A 95 0.26 -13.59 11.59
N THR A 96 -0.74 -12.73 11.66
CA THR A 96 -1.63 -12.60 12.83
C THR A 96 -2.96 -13.33 12.69
N GLY A 97 -3.43 -13.55 11.46
CA GLY A 97 -4.76 -14.07 11.15
C GLY A 97 -5.86 -13.00 11.11
N TYR A 98 -5.59 -11.74 11.47
CA TYR A 98 -6.57 -10.66 11.32
C TYR A 98 -6.91 -10.43 9.85
N ALA A 99 -8.19 -10.26 9.51
CA ALA A 99 -8.59 -10.01 8.13
C ALA A 99 -7.93 -8.72 7.60
N PRO A 100 -7.44 -8.67 6.34
CA PRO A 100 -6.81 -7.46 5.80
C PRO A 100 -7.74 -6.25 5.84
N THR A 101 -9.04 -6.44 5.61
CA THR A 101 -10.06 -5.38 5.74
C THR A 101 -10.14 -4.80 7.15
N GLU A 102 -9.98 -5.64 8.16
CA GLU A 102 -9.97 -5.23 9.56
C GLU A 102 -8.68 -4.46 9.91
N VAL A 103 -7.54 -4.89 9.39
CA VAL A 103 -6.27 -4.15 9.51
C VAL A 103 -6.41 -2.75 8.90
N LEU A 104 -6.94 -2.65 7.67
CA LEU A 104 -7.18 -1.36 7.01
C LEU A 104 -8.14 -0.48 7.81
N ARG A 105 -9.23 -1.05 8.35
CA ARG A 105 -10.19 -0.34 9.20
C ARG A 105 -9.56 0.22 10.48
N GLN A 106 -8.50 -0.42 10.98
CA GLN A 106 -7.79 0.00 12.18
C GLN A 106 -6.63 0.98 11.91
N LEU A 107 -6.30 1.28 10.64
CA LEU A 107 -5.24 2.25 10.31
C LEU A 107 -5.61 3.66 10.79
N THR A 108 -5.11 4.08 11.95
CA THR A 108 -5.37 5.40 12.51
C THR A 108 -4.12 6.28 12.42
N PHE A 109 -4.32 7.57 12.19
CA PHE A 109 -3.23 8.54 12.23
C PHE A 109 -2.80 8.78 13.68
N GLY A 110 -1.52 8.51 14.00
CA GLY A 110 -0.97 8.59 15.36
C GLY A 110 -0.20 9.88 15.68
N GLY A 111 -0.48 10.99 15.00
CA GLY A 111 0.21 12.26 15.22
C GLY A 111 -0.16 12.94 16.53
N VAL A 112 0.84 13.50 17.23
CA VAL A 112 0.64 14.20 18.51
C VAL A 112 0.27 15.66 18.24
N TRP A 113 -1.00 16.06 18.39
CA TRP A 113 -1.33 17.49 18.57
C TRP A 113 -2.48 17.73 19.54
N ARG A 114 -2.25 18.64 20.49
CA ARG A 114 -3.23 19.19 21.44
C ARG A 114 -3.24 20.70 21.27
N GLY A 115 -4.30 21.24 20.68
CA GLY A 115 -4.50 22.68 20.46
C GLY A 115 -5.97 23.02 20.17
N PRO A 116 -6.37 24.31 20.19
CA PRO A 116 -7.76 24.73 20.03
C PRO A 116 -8.38 24.43 18.65
N GLN A 117 -7.56 24.24 17.60
CA GLN A 117 -8.01 23.80 16.27
C GLN A 117 -8.04 22.27 16.08
N ALA A 118 -7.78 21.51 17.16
CA ALA A 118 -7.71 20.05 17.11
C ALA A 118 -8.97 19.38 16.51
N PRO A 119 -10.23 19.80 16.81
CA PRO A 119 -11.41 19.11 16.27
C PRO A 119 -11.57 19.25 14.75
N GLU A 120 -11.30 20.43 14.18
CA GLU A 120 -11.36 20.65 12.73
C GLU A 120 -10.24 19.91 12.01
N THR A 121 -9.06 19.88 12.63
CA THR A 121 -7.89 19.13 12.13
C THR A 121 -8.15 17.62 12.18
N GLU A 122 -8.79 17.13 13.23
CA GLU A 122 -9.17 15.73 13.41
C GLU A 122 -10.15 15.27 12.33
N GLN A 123 -11.16 16.09 11.98
CA GLN A 123 -12.08 15.78 10.87
C GLN A 123 -11.36 15.68 9.52
N VAL A 124 -10.40 16.57 9.27
CA VAL A 124 -9.58 16.51 8.04
C VAL A 124 -8.75 15.23 8.03
N TRP A 125 -8.18 14.82 9.16
CA TRP A 125 -7.38 13.60 9.24
C TRP A 125 -8.21 12.34 9.11
N GLU A 126 -9.39 12.29 9.74
CA GLU A 126 -10.34 11.19 9.57
C GLU A 126 -10.77 11.07 8.11
N PHE A 127 -11.02 12.20 7.45
CA PHE A 127 -11.31 12.23 6.02
C PHE A 127 -10.15 11.68 5.19
N LEU A 128 -8.92 12.18 5.38
CA LEU A 128 -7.73 11.68 4.66
C LEU A 128 -7.47 10.19 4.95
N THR A 129 -7.62 9.76 6.19
CA THR A 129 -7.52 8.34 6.58
C THR A 129 -8.58 7.51 5.86
N ALA A 130 -9.83 7.98 5.80
CA ALA A 130 -10.89 7.29 5.07
C ALA A 130 -10.56 7.16 3.58
N GLN A 131 -9.94 8.18 2.96
CA GLN A 131 -9.51 8.12 1.57
C GLN A 131 -8.39 7.11 1.34
N VAL A 132 -7.34 7.10 2.18
CA VAL A 132 -6.26 6.10 2.09
C VAL A 132 -6.82 4.68 2.30
N ARG A 133 -7.72 4.49 3.27
CA ARG A 133 -8.40 3.21 3.50
C ARG A 133 -9.24 2.78 2.29
N ALA A 134 -9.98 3.70 1.66
CA ALA A 134 -10.77 3.41 0.48
C ALA A 134 -9.90 3.00 -0.72
N GLY A 135 -8.78 3.71 -0.95
CA GLY A 135 -7.83 3.34 -2.00
C GLY A 135 -7.16 1.99 -1.75
N ALA A 136 -6.74 1.71 -0.50
CA ALA A 136 -6.17 0.42 -0.13
C ALA A 136 -7.20 -0.71 -0.23
N LEU A 137 -8.46 -0.45 0.15
CA LEU A 137 -9.55 -1.40 -0.02
C LEU A 137 -9.81 -1.69 -1.49
N ALA A 138 -9.82 -0.66 -2.36
CA ALA A 138 -9.96 -0.84 -3.80
C ALA A 138 -8.84 -1.72 -4.38
N ALA A 139 -7.59 -1.52 -3.93
CA ALA A 139 -6.48 -2.39 -4.32
C ALA A 139 -6.63 -3.83 -3.79
N LEU A 140 -7.24 -4.00 -2.60
CA LEU A 140 -7.49 -5.30 -1.99
C LEU A 140 -8.59 -6.10 -2.71
N THR A 141 -9.68 -5.45 -3.10
CA THR A 141 -10.90 -6.11 -3.59
C THR A 141 -11.11 -6.04 -5.10
N ASP A 142 -10.35 -5.20 -5.81
CA ASP A 142 -10.59 -4.85 -7.22
C ASP A 142 -12.01 -4.31 -7.49
N ASP A 143 -12.64 -3.75 -6.44
CA ASP A 143 -13.96 -3.16 -6.55
C ASP A 143 -13.87 -1.84 -7.34
N ALA A 144 -14.41 -1.89 -8.57
CA ALA A 144 -14.46 -0.73 -9.47
C ALA A 144 -15.15 0.49 -8.85
N SER A 145 -16.15 0.28 -7.97
CA SER A 145 -16.84 1.37 -7.30
C SER A 145 -15.96 2.04 -6.24
N ALA A 146 -15.20 1.24 -5.47
CA ALA A 146 -14.22 1.75 -4.51
C ALA A 146 -13.06 2.46 -5.22
N ALA A 147 -12.58 1.92 -6.33
CA ALA A 147 -11.55 2.53 -7.16
C ALA A 147 -12.02 3.89 -7.75
N GLN A 148 -13.26 3.96 -8.25
CA GLN A 148 -13.83 5.21 -8.77
C GLN A 148 -14.06 6.25 -7.67
N ALA A 149 -14.47 5.82 -6.47
CA ALA A 149 -14.64 6.72 -5.32
C ALA A 149 -13.29 7.33 -4.90
N PHE A 150 -12.25 6.50 -4.79
CA PHE A 150 -10.90 6.97 -4.50
C PHE A 150 -10.38 7.92 -5.58
N HIS A 151 -10.55 7.57 -6.86
CA HIS A 151 -10.14 8.42 -7.98
C HIS A 151 -10.83 9.79 -7.93
N SER A 152 -12.15 9.80 -7.73
CA SER A 152 -12.94 11.03 -7.64
C SER A 152 -12.51 11.92 -6.48
N ALA A 153 -12.15 11.33 -5.34
CA ALA A 153 -11.68 12.08 -4.18
C ALA A 153 -10.26 12.64 -4.37
N ALA A 154 -9.36 11.86 -4.98
CA ALA A 154 -8.00 12.30 -5.31
C ALA A 154 -7.96 13.36 -6.43
N ALA A 155 -8.95 13.37 -7.32
CA ALA A 155 -9.09 14.36 -8.39
C ALA A 155 -9.81 15.66 -7.96
N THR A 156 -9.95 15.91 -6.66
CA THR A 156 -10.52 17.17 -6.17
C THR A 156 -9.67 18.37 -6.62
N ARG A 157 -10.31 19.50 -6.96
CA ARG A 157 -9.62 20.71 -7.46
C ARG A 157 -8.93 21.53 -6.37
N VAL A 158 -8.66 20.93 -5.22
CA VAL A 158 -7.98 21.60 -4.10
C VAL A 158 -6.48 21.48 -4.33
N ALA A 159 -5.81 22.62 -4.52
CA ALA A 159 -4.36 22.65 -4.68
C ALA A 159 -3.66 22.07 -3.44
N GLY A 160 -2.64 21.24 -3.63
CA GLY A 160 -1.91 20.59 -2.54
C GLY A 160 -2.59 19.33 -1.96
N TYR A 161 -3.80 18.99 -2.42
CA TYR A 161 -4.53 17.84 -1.89
C TYR A 161 -3.82 16.49 -2.13
N PRO A 162 -3.29 16.19 -3.34
CA PRO A 162 -2.52 14.96 -3.56
C PRO A 162 -1.31 14.83 -2.64
N GLU A 163 -0.59 15.92 -2.38
CA GLU A 163 0.58 15.97 -1.51
C GLU A 163 0.19 15.69 -0.06
N CYS A 164 -0.90 16.30 0.41
CA CYS A 164 -1.44 16.00 1.74
C CYS A 164 -1.87 14.54 1.86
N LEU A 165 -2.55 13.99 0.85
CA LEU A 165 -3.02 12.60 0.85
C LEU A 165 -1.84 11.62 0.82
N LEU A 166 -0.81 11.90 0.02
CA LEU A 166 0.44 11.13 -0.03
C LEU A 166 1.12 11.14 1.34
N HIS A 167 1.39 12.31 1.91
CA HIS A 167 2.05 12.43 3.22
C HIS A 167 1.27 11.67 4.29
N HIS A 168 -0.06 11.82 4.31
CA HIS A 168 -0.92 11.11 5.25
C HIS A 168 -0.84 9.59 5.07
N GLY A 169 -0.84 9.11 3.83
CA GLY A 169 -0.63 7.70 3.49
C GLY A 169 0.72 7.17 4.01
N LEU A 170 1.80 7.92 3.82
CA LEU A 170 3.14 7.55 4.31
C LEU A 170 3.20 7.44 5.84
N VAL A 171 2.54 8.35 6.57
CA VAL A 171 2.45 8.28 8.03
C VAL A 171 1.68 7.04 8.48
N LEU A 172 0.55 6.71 7.84
CA LEU A 172 -0.20 5.49 8.13
C LEU A 172 0.64 4.23 7.84
N MET A 173 1.35 4.21 6.71
CA MET A 173 2.26 3.13 6.35
C MET A 173 3.40 2.98 7.38
N SER A 174 3.95 4.07 7.90
CA SER A 174 4.95 4.00 8.99
C SER A 174 4.40 3.35 10.26
N GLY A 175 3.15 3.65 10.64
CA GLY A 175 2.48 2.96 11.75
C GLY A 175 2.32 1.46 11.48
N LEU A 176 1.93 1.09 10.26
CA LEU A 176 1.81 -0.31 9.84
C LEU A 176 3.17 -1.02 9.79
N TRP A 177 4.23 -0.34 9.34
CA TRP A 177 5.60 -0.82 9.34
C TRP A 177 6.08 -1.17 10.75
N LEU A 178 5.88 -0.27 11.73
CA LEU A 178 6.22 -0.52 13.12
C LEU A 178 5.44 -1.70 13.70
N THR A 179 4.16 -1.85 13.31
CA THR A 179 3.32 -2.98 13.72
C THR A 179 3.86 -4.31 13.15
N LEU A 180 4.22 -4.34 11.86
CA LEU A 180 4.83 -5.51 11.22
C LEU A 180 6.16 -5.90 11.88
N ALA A 181 7.01 -4.91 12.15
CA ALA A 181 8.28 -5.10 12.85
C ALA A 181 8.07 -5.68 14.27
N ALA A 182 7.07 -5.20 15.01
CA ALA A 182 6.71 -5.73 16.32
C ALA A 182 6.25 -7.22 16.27
N HIS A 183 5.77 -7.68 15.12
CA HIS A 183 5.42 -9.08 14.86
C HIS A 183 6.55 -9.89 14.19
N GLY A 184 7.74 -9.29 14.01
CA GLY A 184 8.91 -9.93 13.43
C GLY A 184 8.77 -10.24 11.94
N VAL A 185 8.09 -9.35 11.19
CA VAL A 185 7.93 -9.46 9.73
C VAL A 185 8.34 -8.17 9.07
N GLU A 186 9.09 -8.28 7.96
CA GLU A 186 9.53 -7.14 7.17
C GLU A 186 9.02 -7.29 5.74
N PRO A 187 8.06 -6.46 5.28
CA PRO A 187 7.48 -6.55 3.95
C PRO A 187 8.35 -5.84 2.88
N LEU A 188 9.64 -6.19 2.83
CA LEU A 188 10.58 -5.59 1.88
C LEU A 188 10.43 -6.17 0.47
N ASP A 189 10.67 -5.33 -0.54
CA ASP A 189 10.78 -5.72 -1.95
C ASP A 189 9.59 -6.56 -2.46
N LEU A 190 8.36 -6.29 -2.00
CA LEU A 190 7.19 -7.05 -2.45
C LEU A 190 6.90 -6.78 -3.92
N ALA A 191 6.81 -5.50 -4.31
CA ALA A 191 6.59 -5.12 -5.69
C ALA A 191 7.80 -5.45 -6.56
N ALA A 192 9.02 -5.21 -6.05
CA ALA A 192 10.25 -5.55 -6.76
C ALA A 192 10.36 -7.06 -7.02
N THR A 193 10.01 -7.90 -6.05
CA THR A 193 10.01 -9.36 -6.24
C THR A 193 8.95 -9.79 -7.24
N LEU A 194 7.72 -9.26 -7.15
CA LEU A 194 6.70 -9.54 -8.16
C LEU A 194 7.17 -9.16 -9.56
N ALA A 195 7.77 -7.98 -9.74
CA ALA A 195 8.26 -7.51 -11.04
C ALA A 195 9.29 -8.45 -11.68
N VAL A 196 10.13 -9.11 -10.88
CA VAL A 196 11.19 -10.01 -11.36
C VAL A 196 10.64 -11.38 -11.77
N TYR A 197 9.67 -11.91 -11.03
CA TYR A 197 9.21 -13.30 -11.19
C TYR A 197 7.85 -13.43 -11.89
N THR A 198 7.25 -12.33 -12.34
CA THR A 198 5.97 -12.32 -13.06
C THR A 198 6.08 -11.56 -14.38
N HIS A 199 5.17 -11.78 -15.32
CA HIS A 199 5.15 -11.09 -16.61
C HIS A 199 3.80 -10.46 -16.93
N ASP A 200 3.79 -9.53 -17.90
CA ASP A 200 2.60 -8.76 -18.29
C ASP A 200 1.56 -9.55 -19.11
N ALA A 201 1.91 -10.72 -19.63
CA ALA A 201 0.99 -11.55 -20.40
C ALA A 201 0.07 -12.39 -19.50
N PHE A 202 -0.93 -11.76 -18.89
CA PHE A 202 -1.96 -12.43 -18.08
C PHE A 202 -3.33 -11.80 -18.34
N ASP A 203 -4.38 -12.61 -18.23
CA ASP A 203 -5.75 -12.11 -18.23
C ASP A 203 -5.98 -11.22 -17.00
N ARG A 204 -6.87 -10.23 -17.12
CA ARG A 204 -7.14 -9.28 -16.04
C ARG A 204 -7.44 -10.05 -14.73
N PRO A 205 -6.65 -9.86 -13.66
CA PRO A 205 -6.79 -10.64 -12.45
C PRO A 205 -8.07 -10.22 -11.73
N THR A 206 -8.71 -11.13 -11.01
CA THR A 206 -9.87 -10.84 -10.13
C THR A 206 -9.46 -10.16 -8.81
N GLY A 207 -8.39 -9.36 -8.86
CA GLY A 207 -7.78 -8.66 -7.75
C GLY A 207 -6.32 -9.05 -7.47
N SER A 208 -5.60 -8.12 -6.84
CA SER A 208 -4.18 -8.25 -6.54
C SER A 208 -3.88 -9.19 -5.37
N PHE A 209 -4.86 -9.54 -4.56
CA PHE A 209 -4.64 -10.34 -3.36
C PHE A 209 -5.77 -11.36 -3.20
N ARG A 210 -5.41 -12.62 -3.02
CA ARG A 210 -6.39 -13.68 -2.70
C ARG A 210 -5.80 -14.71 -1.75
N PRO A 211 -6.61 -15.29 -0.85
CA PRO A 211 -6.15 -16.36 0.02
C PRO A 211 -5.77 -17.60 -0.80
N LEU A 212 -4.76 -18.34 -0.34
CA LEU A 212 -4.43 -19.68 -0.83
C LEU A 212 -4.84 -20.70 0.23
N THR A 213 -5.66 -21.68 -0.17
CA THR A 213 -6.14 -22.78 0.68
C THR A 213 -5.16 -23.93 0.75
#